data_AF-A0A7S3T2X0-F1
#
_entry.id   AF-A0A7S3T2X0-F1
#
_cell.length_a   1.000
_cell.length_b   1.000
_cell.length_c   1.000
_cell.angle_alpha   90.00
_cell.angle_beta   90.00
_cell.angle_gamma   90.00
#
_symmetry.space_group_name_H-M   'P 1'
#
loop_
_entity.id
_entity.type
_entity.pdbx_description
1 polymer ?
#
loop_
_entity_poly.entity_id
_entity_poly.type
_entity_poly.pdbx_seq_one_letter_code
_entity_poly.pdbx_strand_id
1 'polypeptide(L)'
;TFNTSEAARPRRGSAALLHHRAGMKNLRVVTGALVERVLFKDICKTAYAVKVKVDGVTHTIHARKGIVVSAGAVLTPQLLQLSGVGPKQLLKRLGVKVVHDS
;
A
#
# COMPACT_ATOMS: atom_id res chain seq x y z
N THR A 1 23.93 3.95 -10.42
CA THR A 1 24.69 3.70 -9.18
C THR A 1 25.03 5.04 -8.55
N PHE A 2 24.26 5.51 -7.57
CA PHE A 2 24.57 6.78 -6.88
C PHE A 2 24.63 6.52 -5.38
N ASN A 3 25.87 6.50 -4.89
CA ASN A 3 26.23 6.46 -3.49
C ASN A 3 26.41 7.91 -3.03
N THR A 4 25.80 8.31 -1.91
CA THR A 4 25.97 9.66 -1.34
C THR A 4 26.67 9.57 0.01
N SER A 5 27.99 9.71 -0.04
CA SER A 5 28.83 10.11 1.09
C SER A 5 28.89 11.63 1.13
N GLU A 6 27.90 12.30 1.74
CA GLU A 6 28.11 13.67 2.21
C GLU A 6 27.16 14.02 3.36
N ALA A 7 27.76 14.52 4.44
CA ALA A 7 27.10 14.81 5.70
C ALA A 7 26.17 16.03 5.56
N ALA A 8 24.85 15.81 5.51
CA ALA A 8 23.85 16.86 5.48
C ALA A 8 22.84 16.68 6.62
N ARG A 9 22.63 17.78 7.38
CA ARG A 9 21.62 18.07 8.44
C ARG A 9 20.63 16.95 8.77
N PRO A 10 20.33 16.67 10.07
CA PRO A 10 19.31 15.67 10.43
C PRO A 10 17.93 16.09 9.88
N ARG A 11 17.59 15.56 8.71
CA ARG A 11 16.30 15.79 8.05
C ARG A 11 15.24 15.09 8.87
N ARG A 12 14.41 15.81 9.61
CA ARG A 12 13.22 15.23 10.25
C ARG A 12 12.18 14.94 9.16
N GLY A 13 12.34 13.80 8.48
CA GLY A 13 11.45 13.32 7.42
C GLY A 13 11.32 11.81 7.46
N SER A 14 10.33 11.26 6.75
CA SER A 14 10.09 9.81 6.63
C SER A 14 11.35 9.04 6.21
N ALA A 15 12.18 9.65 5.37
CA ALA A 15 13.49 9.11 5.01
C ALA A 15 14.39 8.86 6.24
N ALA A 16 14.51 9.80 7.17
CA ALA A 16 15.39 9.63 8.34
C ALA A 16 14.89 8.57 9.34
N LEU A 17 13.58 8.42 9.50
CA LEU A 17 13.00 7.34 10.31
C LEU A 17 13.31 5.97 9.74
N LEU A 18 13.25 5.84 8.41
CA LEU A 18 13.55 4.59 7.72
C LEU A 18 15.07 4.35 7.65
N HIS A 19 15.89 5.37 7.42
CA HIS A 19 17.36 5.25 7.40
C HIS A 19 17.91 4.78 8.75
N HIS A 20 17.38 5.27 9.87
CA HIS A 20 17.82 4.82 11.20
C HIS A 20 17.41 3.37 11.51
N ARG A 21 16.37 2.85 10.84
CA ARG A 21 15.89 1.47 10.99
C ARG A 21 16.21 0.55 9.81
N ALA A 22 16.95 1.04 8.81
CA ALA A 22 17.23 0.31 7.57
C ALA A 22 18.10 -0.94 7.77
N GLY A 23 18.83 -1.04 8.89
CA GLY A 23 19.62 -2.22 9.25
C GLY A 23 18.83 -3.36 9.89
N MET A 24 17.52 -3.21 10.11
CA MET A 24 16.71 -4.24 10.76
C MET A 24 16.30 -5.34 9.77
N LYS A 25 16.65 -6.60 10.05
CA LYS A 25 16.35 -7.76 9.19
C LYS A 25 14.85 -8.00 8.94
N ASN A 26 13.97 -7.42 9.77
CA ASN A 26 12.51 -7.59 9.70
C ASN A 26 11.79 -6.43 9.00
N LEU A 27 12.50 -5.41 8.49
CA LEU A 27 11.90 -4.30 7.76
C LEU A 27 12.39 -4.30 6.31
N ARG A 28 11.47 -4.43 5.36
CA ARG A 28 11.75 -4.31 3.93
C ARG A 28 11.00 -3.11 3.36
N VAL A 29 11.75 -2.15 2.83
CA VAL A 29 11.20 -0.98 2.14
C VAL A 29 11.33 -1.21 0.64
N VAL A 30 10.22 -1.07 -0.08
CA VAL A 30 10.19 -1.15 -1.55
C VAL A 30 9.73 0.21 -2.06
N THR A 31 10.58 0.89 -2.81
CA THR A 31 10.28 2.16 -3.48
C THR A 31 9.86 1.89 -4.93
N GLY A 32 9.17 2.83 -5.57
CA GLY A 32 8.68 2.65 -6.95
C GLY A 32 7.52 1.64 -7.08
N ALA A 33 6.92 1.23 -5.97
CA ALA A 33 5.77 0.32 -5.96
C ALA A 33 4.45 1.09 -5.94
N LEU A 34 3.66 0.98 -7.01
CA LEU A 34 2.30 1.54 -7.07
C LEU A 34 1.29 0.48 -6.63
N VAL A 35 0.53 0.74 -5.56
CA VAL A 35 -0.52 -0.18 -5.10
C VAL A 35 -1.77 -0.01 -5.96
N GLU A 36 -2.23 -1.08 -6.60
CA GLU A 36 -3.42 -1.04 -7.47
C GLU A 36 -4.70 -1.38 -6.71
N ARG A 37 -4.66 -2.40 -5.84
CA ARG A 37 -5.81 -2.83 -5.03
C ARG A 37 -5.40 -3.75 -3.88
N VAL A 38 -6.24 -3.77 -2.85
CA VAL A 38 -6.20 -4.70 -1.73
C VAL A 38 -7.10 -5.91 -2.04
N LEU A 39 -6.62 -7.10 -1.72
CA LEU A 39 -7.36 -8.35 -1.87
C LEU A 39 -7.97 -8.76 -0.53
N PHE A 40 -9.28 -9.00 -0.54
CA PHE A 40 -10.07 -9.39 0.62
C PHE A 40 -10.56 -10.83 0.49
N LYS A 41 -10.64 -11.55 1.61
CA LYS A 41 -11.32 -12.84 1.68
C LYS A 41 -12.83 -12.61 1.71
N ASP A 42 -13.56 -13.29 0.83
CA ASP A 42 -15.00 -13.14 0.67
C ASP A 42 -15.81 -13.45 1.93
N ILE A 43 -15.35 -14.42 2.72
CA ILE A 43 -16.10 -14.94 3.89
C ILE A 43 -15.97 -14.01 5.11
N CYS A 44 -14.80 -13.38 5.29
CA CYS A 44 -14.45 -12.70 6.55
C CYS A 44 -14.09 -11.23 6.39
N LYS A 45 -14.26 -10.64 5.19
CA LYS A 45 -13.84 -9.26 4.85
C LYS A 45 -12.40 -8.94 5.27
N THR A 46 -11.56 -9.96 5.40
CA THR A 46 -10.19 -9.83 5.90
C THR A 46 -9.25 -9.57 4.73
N ALA A 47 -8.51 -8.47 4.78
CA ALA A 47 -7.46 -8.17 3.81
C ALA A 47 -6.30 -9.17 3.99
N TYR A 48 -5.94 -9.90 2.93
CA TYR A 48 -4.89 -10.93 2.99
C TYR A 48 -3.70 -10.65 2.08
N ALA A 49 -3.87 -9.81 1.06
CA ALA A 49 -2.79 -9.46 0.14
C ALA A 49 -3.03 -8.11 -0.52
N VAL A 50 -1.98 -7.54 -1.10
CA VAL A 50 -2.03 -6.34 -1.94
C VAL A 50 -1.45 -6.63 -3.32
N LYS A 51 -2.10 -6.11 -4.37
CA LYS A 51 -1.53 -6.09 -5.71
C LYS A 51 -0.80 -4.78 -5.92
N VAL A 52 0.47 -4.90 -6.27
CA VAL A 52 1.38 -3.78 -6.49
C VAL A 52 2.03 -3.91 -7.84
N LYS A 53 2.25 -2.79 -8.51
CA LYS A 53 3.00 -2.70 -9.75
C LYS A 53 4.37 -2.11 -9.44
N VAL A 54 5.41 -2.88 -9.71
CA VAL A 54 6.81 -2.49 -9.51
C VAL A 54 7.50 -2.62 -10.86
N ASP A 55 8.09 -1.55 -11.36
CA ASP A 55 8.81 -1.53 -12.65
C ASP A 55 8.00 -2.09 -13.83
N GLY A 56 6.68 -1.83 -13.84
CA GLY A 56 5.78 -2.31 -14.88
C GLY A 56 5.20 -3.71 -14.65
N VAL A 57 5.76 -4.49 -13.71
CA VAL A 57 5.34 -5.85 -13.40
C VAL A 57 4.40 -5.87 -12.20
N THR A 58 3.27 -6.57 -12.33
CA THR A 58 2.31 -6.74 -11.23
C THR A 58 2.74 -7.89 -10.32
N HIS A 59 2.92 -7.58 -9.04
CA HIS A 59 3.23 -8.52 -7.96
C HIS A 59 2.09 -8.58 -6.95
N THR A 60 1.93 -9.73 -6.30
CA THR A 60 0.99 -9.92 -5.20
C THR A 60 1.76 -10.16 -3.91
N ILE A 61 1.62 -9.26 -2.94
CA ILE A 61 2.29 -9.34 -1.64
C ILE A 61 1.28 -9.78 -0.58
N HIS A 62 1.55 -10.91 0.06
CA HIS A 62 0.67 -11.47 1.10
C HIS A 62 1.00 -10.90 2.48
N ALA A 63 -0.04 -10.56 3.24
CA ALA A 63 0.06 -10.07 4.60
C ALA A 63 -0.50 -11.11 5.59
N ARG A 64 0.26 -11.44 6.63
CA ARG A 64 -0.14 -12.47 7.61
C ARG A 64 -1.03 -11.93 8.72
N LYS A 65 -0.79 -10.69 9.17
CA LYS A 65 -1.46 -10.09 10.33
C LYS A 65 -2.52 -9.06 9.94
N GLY A 66 -2.25 -8.27 8.91
CA GLY A 66 -3.12 -7.20 8.46
C GLY A 66 -2.41 -6.28 7.48
N ILE A 67 -3.18 -5.38 6.89
CA ILE A 67 -2.71 -4.41 5.90
C ILE A 67 -3.10 -3.03 6.41
N VAL A 68 -2.12 -2.12 6.46
CA VAL A 68 -2.31 -0.72 6.83
C VAL A 68 -2.14 0.14 5.58
N VAL A 69 -3.13 0.97 5.26
CA VAL A 69 -3.11 1.86 4.10
C VAL A 69 -2.84 3.28 4.58
N SER A 70 -1.71 3.83 4.13
CA SER A 70 -1.27 5.19 4.47
C SER A 70 -0.91 5.98 3.21
N ALA A 71 -1.78 5.93 2.18
CA ALA A 71 -1.55 6.59 0.90
C ALA A 71 -1.90 8.10 0.92
N GLY A 72 -2.29 8.64 2.07
CA GLY A 72 -2.74 10.03 2.23
C GLY A 72 -4.25 10.20 2.03
N ALA A 73 -4.77 11.39 2.35
CA ALA A 73 -6.22 11.64 2.42
C ALA A 73 -6.95 11.46 1.07
N VAL A 74 -6.25 11.64 -0.06
CA VAL A 74 -6.83 11.55 -1.41
C VAL A 74 -6.73 10.14 -1.98
N LEU A 75 -5.54 9.52 -1.92
CA LEU A 75 -5.33 8.20 -2.55
C LEU A 75 -5.87 7.05 -1.71
N THR A 76 -5.97 7.19 -0.39
CA THR A 76 -6.53 6.14 0.49
C THR A 76 -7.98 5.79 0.14
N PRO A 77 -8.94 6.74 0.07
CA PRO A 77 -10.31 6.40 -0.30
C PRO A 77 -10.41 5.83 -1.72
N GLN A 78 -9.60 6.35 -2.66
CA GLN A 78 -9.56 5.81 -4.02
C GLN A 78 -9.10 4.35 -4.05
N LEU A 79 -8.02 4.01 -3.33
CA LEU A 79 -7.52 2.65 -3.24
C LEU A 79 -8.54 1.71 -2.59
N LEU A 80 -9.21 2.16 -1.53
CA LEU A 80 -10.26 1.39 -0.86
C LEU A 80 -11.44 1.14 -1.82
N GLN A 81 -11.86 2.14 -2.59
CA GLN A 81 -12.91 1.99 -3.60
C GLN A 81 -12.52 0.99 -4.70
N LEU A 82 -11.30 1.08 -5.24
CA LEU A 82 -10.77 0.10 -6.20
C LEU A 82 -10.70 -1.32 -5.61
N SER A 83 -10.63 -1.43 -4.28
CA SER A 83 -10.62 -2.69 -3.54
C SER A 83 -12.01 -3.15 -3.09
N GLY A 84 -13.08 -2.43 -3.46
CA GLY A 84 -14.46 -2.79 -3.15
C GLY A 84 -14.99 -2.27 -1.82
N VAL A 85 -14.30 -1.31 -1.18
CA VAL A 85 -14.72 -0.66 0.07
C VAL A 85 -15.14 0.77 -0.24
N GLY A 86 -16.43 1.06 -0.13
CA GLY A 86 -17.00 2.38 -0.42
C GLY A 86 -18.44 2.30 -0.93
N PRO A 87 -19.00 3.42 -1.45
CA PRO A 87 -20.41 3.50 -1.80
C PRO A 87 -20.80 2.48 -2.88
N LYS A 88 -21.75 1.57 -2.57
CA LYS A 88 -22.17 0.48 -3.47
C LYS A 88 -22.60 0.95 -4.85
N GLN A 89 -23.24 2.11 -4.97
CA GLN A 89 -23.63 2.68 -6.27
C GLN A 89 -22.42 3.03 -7.14
N LEU A 90 -21.37 3.60 -6.55
CA LEU A 90 -20.13 3.91 -7.25
C LEU A 90 -19.38 2.64 -7.65
N LEU A 91 -19.25 1.70 -6.71
CA LEU A 91 -18.56 0.43 -6.95
C LEU A 91 -19.21 -0.40 -8.06
N LYS A 92 -20.55 -0.47 -8.08
CA LYS A 92 -21.31 -1.12 -9.16
C LYS A 92 -21.06 -0.47 -10.52
N ARG A 93 -21.03 0.87 -10.58
CA ARG A 93 -20.73 1.60 -11.84
C ARG A 93 -19.33 1.31 -12.36
N LEU A 94 -18.37 1.09 -11.46
CA LEU A 94 -16.99 0.76 -11.78
C LEU A 94 -16.75 -0.74 -12.02
N GLY A 95 -17.78 -1.59 -11.91
CA GLY A 95 -17.65 -3.04 -12.05
C GLY A 95 -16.83 -3.71 -10.94
N VAL A 96 -16.67 -3.05 -9.78
CA VAL A 96 -15.89 -3.57 -8.65
C VAL A 96 -16.82 -4.37 -7.72
N LYS A 97 -16.38 -5.56 -7.31
CA LYS A 97 -17.09 -6.38 -6.31
C LYS A 97 -17.13 -5.63 -4.99
N VAL A 98 -18.32 -5.42 -4.46
CA VAL A 98 -18.54 -4.73 -3.19
C VAL A 98 -18.16 -5.66 -2.03
N VAL A 99 -17.12 -5.29 -1.29
CA VAL A 99 -16.66 -5.95 -0.06
C VAL A 99 -17.36 -5.34 1.15
N HIS A 100 -17.45 -4.01 1.18
CA HIS A 100 -18.12 -3.27 2.24
C HIS A 100 -18.75 -1.99 1.68
N ASP A 101 -20.00 -1.75 2.06
CA ASP A 101 -20.72 -0.52 1.81
C ASP A 101 -20.56 0.37 3.06
N SER A 102 -20.20 1.64 2.85
CA SER A 102 -19.94 2.65 3.87
C SER A 102 -20.64 3.94 3.53
#